data_AF-A0A2D6N9R2-F1
#
_entry.id   AF-A0A2D6N9R2-F1
#
_cell.length_a   1.000
_cell.length_b   1.000
_cell.length_c   1.000
_cell.angle_alpha   90.00
_cell.angle_beta   90.00
_cell.angle_gamma   90.00
#
_symmetry.space_group_name_H-M   'P 1'
#
loop_
_entity.id
_entity.type
_entity.pdbx_description
1 polymer ?
#
loop_
_entity_poly.entity_id
_entity_poly.type
_entity_poly.pdbx_seq_one_letter_code
_entity_poly.pdbx_strand_id
1 'polypeptide(L)'
;DLGPLQLLLIYNNSALFNSSSHNFDLVQFLNGDEPATWAQGWVADGDQIIVGDEVLEDPLAEGMFGFANGVTVHVMRGPRGHDYEAVCEDGVITASNQDVDFLVRRREQLGPAPAGASRLERGRHRARAFLEEAPALEYTPASNTLRLIGDLVQALDTGALTRGGVRVARANTELIFGFIESHRRGGARVSLPLEDNHLRLIRRTRAPRAPQFAPASA
;
A
#
# COMPACT_ATOMS: atom_id res chain seq x y z
N ASP A 1 -4.41 19.87 6.95
CA ASP A 1 -5.69 20.37 6.40
C ASP A 1 -6.71 19.29 6.07
N LEU A 2 -6.32 18.05 5.74
CA LEU A 2 -7.27 16.97 5.42
C LEU A 2 -7.65 16.08 6.62
N GLY A 3 -7.15 16.39 7.82
CA GLY A 3 -7.32 15.56 9.01
C GLY A 3 -6.46 14.28 9.00
N PRO A 4 -6.61 13.40 10.02
CA PRO A 4 -5.89 12.14 10.12
C PRO A 4 -6.24 11.19 8.97
N LEU A 5 -5.26 10.39 8.55
CA LEU A 5 -5.44 9.29 7.60
C LEU A 5 -6.36 8.23 8.21
N GLN A 6 -7.25 7.66 7.40
CA GLN A 6 -8.22 6.64 7.83
C GLN A 6 -8.15 5.38 6.96
N LEU A 7 -7.95 5.55 5.65
CA LEU A 7 -7.97 4.46 4.68
C LEU A 7 -6.97 4.72 3.55
N LEU A 8 -6.28 3.68 3.12
CA LEU A 8 -5.50 3.65 1.89
C LEU A 8 -6.08 2.62 0.91
N LEU A 9 -6.13 2.98 -0.36
CA LEU A 9 -6.61 2.12 -1.44
C LEU A 9 -5.45 1.88 -2.42
N ILE A 10 -5.18 0.61 -2.71
CA ILE A 10 -4.27 0.17 -3.77
C ILE A 10 -5.16 -0.38 -4.88
N TYR A 11 -5.16 0.26 -6.04
CA TYR A 11 -6.04 -0.13 -7.16
C TYR A 11 -5.49 -1.25 -8.04
N ASN A 12 -4.18 -1.46 -8.02
CA ASN A 12 -3.53 -2.51 -8.79
C ASN A 12 -2.49 -3.25 -7.97
N ASN A 13 -2.90 -4.38 -7.44
CA ASN A 13 -2.04 -5.35 -6.84
C ASN A 13 -1.78 -6.53 -7.78
N SER A 14 -0.68 -7.23 -7.57
CA SER A 14 -0.36 -8.43 -8.33
C SER A 14 0.45 -9.41 -7.48
N ALA A 15 1.62 -9.81 -7.95
CA ALA A 15 2.44 -10.83 -7.31
C ALA A 15 2.91 -10.35 -5.93
N LEU A 16 2.66 -11.12 -4.87
CA LEU A 16 2.87 -10.69 -3.49
C LEU A 16 4.33 -10.33 -3.19
N PHE A 17 5.28 -11.16 -3.60
CA PHE A 17 6.69 -10.94 -3.27
C PHE A 17 7.33 -9.88 -4.18
N ASN A 18 6.99 -9.85 -5.46
CA ASN A 18 7.60 -8.94 -6.43
C ASN A 18 6.93 -7.56 -6.49
N SER A 19 5.60 -7.50 -6.50
CA SER A 19 4.86 -6.26 -6.77
C SER A 19 4.17 -5.71 -5.54
N SER A 20 3.52 -6.57 -4.73
CA SER A 20 2.86 -6.11 -3.51
C SER A 20 3.84 -5.61 -2.46
N SER A 21 5.09 -6.11 -2.45
CA SER A 21 6.14 -5.60 -1.58
C SER A 21 6.34 -4.09 -1.75
N HIS A 22 6.34 -3.57 -2.99
CA HIS A 22 6.39 -2.14 -3.26
C HIS A 22 5.14 -1.39 -2.77
N ASN A 23 3.96 -1.94 -3.07
CA ASN A 23 2.69 -1.34 -2.66
C ASN A 23 2.56 -1.27 -1.13
N PHE A 24 2.94 -2.34 -0.42
CA PHE A 24 2.85 -2.46 1.03
C PHE A 24 3.85 -1.55 1.72
N ASP A 25 5.08 -1.47 1.19
CA ASP A 25 6.10 -0.53 1.67
C ASP A 25 5.62 0.92 1.57
N LEU A 26 5.04 1.30 0.42
CA LEU A 26 4.52 2.65 0.22
C LEU A 26 3.42 3.00 1.22
N VAL A 27 2.41 2.14 1.38
CA VAL A 27 1.29 2.44 2.30
C VAL A 27 1.70 2.40 3.77
N GLN A 28 2.71 1.58 4.12
CA GLN A 28 3.29 1.57 5.46
C GLN A 28 4.02 2.90 5.72
N PHE A 29 4.85 3.36 4.77
CA PHE A 29 5.52 4.65 4.85
C PHE A 29 4.52 5.82 4.93
N LEU A 30 3.45 5.83 4.12
CA LEU A 30 2.41 6.86 4.15
C LEU A 30 1.65 6.90 5.49
N ASN A 31 1.54 5.78 6.18
CA ASN A 31 0.95 5.68 7.51
C ASN A 31 1.98 5.82 8.64
N GLY A 32 3.19 6.34 8.35
CA GLY A 32 4.22 6.60 9.35
C GLY A 32 4.85 5.35 9.96
N ASP A 33 4.89 4.25 9.21
CA ASP A 33 5.45 2.95 9.62
C ASP A 33 4.78 2.34 10.87
N GLU A 34 3.51 2.67 11.09
CA GLU A 34 2.68 2.05 12.12
C GLU A 34 2.58 0.52 11.91
N PRO A 35 2.57 -0.28 12.99
CA PRO A 35 2.57 -1.72 12.86
C PRO A 35 1.21 -2.25 12.35
N ALA A 36 1.25 -3.10 11.33
CA ALA A 36 0.09 -3.88 10.93
C ALA A 36 -0.26 -4.90 12.01
N THR A 37 -1.55 -5.02 12.33
CA THR A 37 -2.04 -5.89 13.43
C THR A 37 -2.88 -7.06 12.92
N TRP A 38 -3.39 -6.97 11.71
CA TRP A 38 -4.13 -8.05 11.07
C TRP A 38 -4.09 -7.94 9.55
N ALA A 39 -4.26 -9.06 8.88
CA ALA A 39 -4.42 -9.15 7.43
C ALA A 39 -5.56 -10.09 7.06
N GLN A 40 -6.16 -9.87 5.89
CA GLN A 40 -7.15 -10.74 5.29
C GLN A 40 -6.96 -10.69 3.77
N GLY A 41 -6.64 -11.82 3.16
CA GLY A 41 -6.35 -11.91 1.74
C GLY A 41 -6.84 -13.20 1.10
N TRP A 42 -6.91 -13.15 -0.22
CA TRP A 42 -7.21 -14.25 -1.11
C TRP A 42 -6.14 -14.33 -2.20
N VAL A 43 -5.64 -15.54 -2.44
CA VAL A 43 -4.67 -15.86 -3.49
C VAL A 43 -5.44 -16.30 -4.73
N ALA A 44 -5.33 -15.53 -5.80
CA ALA A 44 -6.12 -15.70 -7.01
C ALA A 44 -5.70 -16.92 -7.85
N ASP A 45 -4.45 -17.34 -7.76
CA ASP A 45 -4.00 -18.56 -8.41
C ASP A 45 -4.73 -19.78 -7.81
N GLY A 46 -5.04 -19.79 -6.52
CA GLY A 46 -5.71 -20.90 -5.82
C GLY A 46 -4.74 -21.79 -5.04
N ASP A 47 -5.26 -22.87 -4.46
CA ASP A 47 -4.52 -23.70 -3.50
C ASP A 47 -3.35 -24.47 -4.10
N GLN A 48 -3.34 -24.72 -5.41
CA GLN A 48 -2.34 -25.56 -6.06
C GLN A 48 -0.92 -24.97 -6.03
N ILE A 49 -0.78 -23.66 -5.78
CA ILE A 49 0.54 -23.03 -5.64
C ILE A 49 1.07 -23.07 -4.21
N ILE A 50 0.29 -23.61 -3.26
CA ILE A 50 0.66 -23.78 -1.86
C ILE A 50 0.66 -25.28 -1.53
N VAL A 51 1.84 -25.87 -1.30
CA VAL A 51 1.99 -27.28 -0.94
C VAL A 51 2.61 -27.39 0.45
N GLY A 52 1.79 -27.75 1.44
CA GLY A 52 2.21 -27.69 2.84
C GLY A 52 2.52 -26.25 3.24
N ASP A 53 3.78 -25.98 3.58
CA ASP A 53 4.30 -24.64 3.89
C ASP A 53 5.11 -24.02 2.74
N GLU A 54 5.13 -24.67 1.57
CA GLU A 54 5.86 -24.19 0.41
C GLU A 54 4.95 -23.46 -0.56
N VAL A 55 5.33 -22.23 -0.89
CA VAL A 55 4.72 -21.42 -1.94
C VAL A 55 5.58 -21.59 -3.19
N LEU A 56 5.01 -22.18 -4.24
CA LEU A 56 5.78 -22.68 -5.39
C LEU A 56 6.09 -21.59 -6.44
N GLU A 57 5.22 -20.61 -6.56
CA GLU A 57 5.33 -19.46 -7.45
C GLU A 57 4.92 -18.20 -6.68
N ASP A 58 5.26 -17.02 -7.21
CA ASP A 58 4.86 -15.76 -6.57
C ASP A 58 3.34 -15.50 -6.78
N PRO A 59 2.50 -15.64 -5.73
CA PRO A 59 1.05 -15.63 -5.85
C PRO A 59 0.51 -14.24 -6.20
N LEU A 60 -0.51 -14.17 -7.05
CA LEU A 60 -1.33 -12.99 -7.22
C LEU A 60 -2.36 -12.92 -6.08
N ALA A 61 -2.52 -11.76 -5.44
CA ALA A 61 -3.48 -11.64 -4.34
C ALA A 61 -4.23 -10.30 -4.27
N GLU A 62 -5.37 -10.31 -3.60
CA GLU A 62 -6.16 -9.16 -3.20
C GLU A 62 -6.67 -9.34 -1.76
N GLY A 63 -7.13 -8.27 -1.13
CA GLY A 63 -7.57 -8.32 0.26
C GLY A 63 -7.53 -6.98 0.96
N MET A 64 -7.27 -7.02 2.26
CA MET A 64 -7.16 -5.86 3.13
C MET A 64 -6.31 -6.17 4.36
N PHE A 65 -5.79 -5.13 4.99
CA PHE A 65 -5.12 -5.24 6.29
C PHE A 65 -5.32 -3.97 7.10
N GLY A 66 -4.99 -4.01 8.40
CA GLY A 66 -5.16 -2.88 9.29
C GLY A 66 -3.98 -2.67 10.23
N PHE A 67 -3.80 -1.41 10.60
CA PHE A 67 -2.73 -0.93 11.45
C PHE A 67 -3.20 -0.70 12.89
N ALA A 68 -2.26 -0.64 13.84
CA ALA A 68 -2.55 -0.41 15.25
C ALA A 68 -3.26 0.93 15.51
N ASN A 69 -2.99 1.95 14.69
CA ASN A 69 -3.64 3.26 14.76
C ASN A 69 -5.06 3.29 14.15
N GLY A 70 -5.59 2.14 13.70
CA GLY A 70 -6.93 2.02 13.14
C GLY A 70 -7.04 2.30 11.64
N VAL A 71 -5.96 2.72 10.97
CA VAL A 71 -5.94 2.86 9.51
C VAL A 71 -6.08 1.50 8.85
N THR A 72 -6.88 1.42 7.80
CA THR A 72 -7.03 0.21 6.98
C THR A 72 -6.49 0.42 5.58
N VAL A 73 -6.10 -0.68 4.95
CA VAL A 73 -5.67 -0.71 3.55
C VAL A 73 -6.53 -1.70 2.80
N HIS A 74 -7.07 -1.28 1.66
CA HIS A 74 -7.78 -2.15 0.72
C HIS A 74 -6.91 -2.38 -0.51
N VAL A 75 -6.69 -3.64 -0.83
CA VAL A 75 -5.75 -4.11 -1.85
C VAL A 75 -6.54 -4.79 -2.95
N MET A 76 -6.66 -4.12 -4.10
CA MET A 76 -7.50 -4.58 -5.21
C MET A 76 -6.67 -4.97 -6.43
N ARG A 77 -7.22 -5.86 -7.26
CA ARG A 77 -6.70 -6.18 -8.60
C ARG A 77 -7.55 -5.53 -9.68
N GLY A 78 -7.27 -4.27 -9.96
CA GLY A 78 -7.91 -3.52 -11.04
C GLY A 78 -7.01 -3.35 -12.27
N PRO A 79 -7.58 -2.92 -13.41
CA PRO A 79 -6.81 -2.58 -14.61
C PRO A 79 -6.10 -1.21 -14.51
N ARG A 80 -6.19 -0.54 -13.35
CA ARG A 80 -5.55 0.76 -13.12
C ARG A 80 -4.03 0.59 -13.02
N GLY A 81 -3.28 1.67 -13.20
CA GLY A 81 -1.82 1.67 -12.98
C GLY A 81 -1.45 1.53 -11.49
N HIS A 82 -0.24 1.95 -11.13
CA HIS A 82 0.16 2.22 -9.74
C HIS A 82 -0.58 3.45 -9.21
N ASP A 83 -1.89 3.29 -9.10
CA ASP A 83 -2.84 4.28 -8.61
C ASP A 83 -3.15 3.98 -7.14
N TYR A 84 -3.21 5.05 -6.35
CA TYR A 84 -3.46 4.99 -4.92
C TYR A 84 -4.46 6.06 -4.52
N GLU A 85 -5.19 5.81 -3.43
CA GLU A 85 -6.01 6.84 -2.81
C GLU A 85 -5.84 6.83 -1.31
N ALA A 86 -5.51 8.01 -0.76
CA ALA A 86 -5.43 8.26 0.67
C ALA A 86 -6.67 9.02 1.12
N VAL A 87 -7.47 8.37 1.96
CA VAL A 87 -8.70 8.92 2.51
C VAL A 87 -8.44 9.34 3.95
N CYS A 88 -8.57 10.65 4.18
CA CYS A 88 -8.44 11.29 5.48
C CYS A 88 -9.82 11.75 5.99
N GLU A 89 -9.88 12.16 7.26
CA GLU A 89 -11.13 12.61 7.90
C GLU A 89 -11.90 13.69 7.10
N ASP A 90 -11.16 14.64 6.52
CA ASP A 90 -11.69 15.82 5.84
C ASP A 90 -11.29 15.92 4.38
N GLY A 91 -10.83 14.83 3.76
CA GLY A 91 -10.49 14.86 2.35
C GLY A 91 -9.85 13.59 1.83
N VAL A 92 -9.50 13.64 0.55
CA VAL A 92 -8.97 12.53 -0.22
C VAL A 92 -7.87 13.04 -1.13
N ILE A 93 -6.77 12.30 -1.21
CA ILE A 93 -5.73 12.48 -2.23
C ILE A 93 -5.72 11.25 -3.11
N THR A 94 -5.95 11.43 -4.40
CA THR A 94 -5.87 10.36 -5.40
C THR A 94 -4.63 10.57 -6.25
N ALA A 95 -3.72 9.59 -6.26
CA ALA A 95 -2.62 9.48 -7.21
C ALA A 95 -3.05 8.57 -8.36
N SER A 96 -2.89 9.02 -9.60
CA SER A 96 -3.37 8.30 -10.78
C SER A 96 -2.41 8.39 -11.96
N ASN A 97 -2.62 7.51 -12.95
CA ASN A 97 -1.89 7.51 -14.22
C ASN A 97 -0.38 7.37 -14.05
N GLN A 98 0.07 6.57 -13.08
CA GLN A 98 1.50 6.53 -12.81
C GLN A 98 1.81 6.50 -11.32
N ASP A 99 1.12 7.31 -10.50
CA ASP A 99 1.75 8.45 -9.80
C ASP A 99 2.02 9.78 -10.54
N VAL A 100 1.53 10.00 -11.76
CA VAL A 100 1.78 11.25 -12.50
C VAL A 100 0.78 12.35 -12.14
N ASP A 101 -0.49 11.98 -11.98
CA ASP A 101 -1.58 12.92 -11.77
C ASP A 101 -2.07 12.84 -10.32
N PHE A 102 -2.14 13.99 -9.63
CA PHE A 102 -2.65 14.10 -8.27
C PHE A 102 -3.92 14.94 -8.24
N LEU A 103 -4.99 14.36 -7.70
CA LEU A 103 -6.23 15.06 -7.41
C LEU A 103 -6.42 15.14 -5.89
N VAL A 104 -6.52 16.36 -5.37
CA VAL A 104 -6.86 16.59 -3.98
C VAL A 104 -8.31 17.04 -3.90
N ARG A 105 -9.10 16.36 -3.10
CA ARG A 105 -10.47 16.78 -2.78
C ARG A 105 -10.59 16.98 -1.29
N ARG A 106 -11.10 18.12 -0.84
CA ARG A 106 -11.25 18.45 0.58
C ARG A 106 -12.71 18.72 0.92
N ARG A 107 -13.06 18.53 2.17
CA ARG A 107 -14.39 18.85 2.70
C ARG A 107 -14.69 20.31 2.45
N GLU A 108 -15.79 20.56 1.76
CA GLU A 108 -16.28 21.92 1.57
C GLU A 108 -16.74 22.49 2.91
N GLN A 109 -16.15 23.61 3.35
CA GLN A 109 -16.59 24.31 4.54
C GLN A 109 -17.75 25.24 4.20
N LEU A 110 -18.94 24.65 4.06
CA LEU A 110 -20.16 25.43 3.90
C LEU A 110 -20.64 25.95 5.26
N GLY A 111 -20.87 27.27 5.34
CA GLY A 111 -21.59 27.88 6.47
C GLY A 111 -23.05 27.43 6.55
N PRO A 112 -23.89 28.02 7.41
CA PRO A 112 -25.32 27.71 7.43
C PRO A 112 -25.96 28.00 6.06
N ALA A 113 -26.91 27.16 5.66
CA ALA A 113 -27.60 27.34 4.39
C ALA A 113 -28.33 28.70 4.38
N PRO A 114 -28.24 29.49 3.29
CA PRO A 114 -28.89 30.79 3.20
C PRO A 114 -30.42 30.66 3.28
N ALA A 115 -31.08 31.71 3.78
CA ALA A 115 -32.54 31.78 3.81
C ALA A 115 -33.10 31.70 2.38
N GLY A 116 -34.02 30.78 2.13
CA GLY A 116 -34.58 30.53 0.80
C GLY A 116 -33.84 29.48 -0.03
N ALA A 117 -32.75 28.88 0.49
CA ALA A 117 -32.06 27.77 -0.18
C ALA A 117 -33.05 26.65 -0.56
N SER A 118 -32.86 26.02 -1.70
CA SER A 118 -33.60 24.84 -2.11
C SER A 118 -33.35 23.66 -1.16
N ARG A 119 -34.15 22.60 -1.31
CA ARG A 119 -33.92 21.35 -0.57
C ARG A 119 -32.56 20.74 -0.90
N LEU A 120 -32.11 20.85 -2.16
CA LEU A 120 -30.83 20.32 -2.61
C LEU A 120 -29.66 21.08 -1.97
N GLU A 121 -29.71 22.41 -1.97
CA GLU A 121 -28.71 23.27 -1.34
C GLU A 121 -28.64 23.02 0.17
N ARG A 122 -29.78 22.99 0.87
CA ARG A 122 -29.79 22.60 2.30
C ARG A 122 -29.21 21.21 2.54
N GLY A 123 -29.40 20.28 1.61
CA GLY A 123 -28.78 18.96 1.64
C GLY A 123 -27.25 19.05 1.58
N ARG A 124 -26.71 19.90 0.71
CA ARG A 124 -25.27 20.12 0.54
C ARG A 124 -24.61 20.69 1.80
N HIS A 125 -25.24 21.70 2.41
CA HIS A 125 -24.77 22.32 3.67
C HIS A 125 -24.88 21.39 4.90
N ARG A 126 -25.67 20.30 4.83
CA ARG A 126 -25.81 19.31 5.91
C ARG A 126 -25.00 18.03 5.67
N ALA A 127 -24.60 17.78 4.42
CA ALA A 127 -23.98 16.54 4.02
C ALA A 127 -22.49 16.54 4.38
N ARG A 128 -22.08 15.57 5.20
CA ARG A 128 -20.67 15.23 5.45
C ARG A 128 -19.94 14.66 4.22
N ALA A 129 -20.52 14.72 3.02
CA ALA A 129 -20.07 13.94 1.87
C ALA A 129 -19.61 14.78 0.66
N PHE A 130 -19.82 16.10 0.64
CA PHE A 130 -19.35 16.92 -0.49
C PHE A 130 -17.89 17.29 -0.30
N LEU A 131 -17.07 16.81 -1.23
CA LEU A 131 -15.68 17.23 -1.37
C LEU A 131 -15.57 18.15 -2.59
N GLU A 132 -14.88 19.26 -2.43
CA GLU A 132 -14.49 20.15 -3.52
C GLU A 132 -13.05 19.85 -3.95
N GLU A 133 -12.74 20.08 -5.21
CA GLU A 133 -11.36 20.03 -5.70
C GLU A 133 -10.54 21.14 -5.04
N ALA A 134 -9.41 20.76 -4.46
CA ALA A 134 -8.43 21.68 -3.91
C ALA A 134 -7.33 21.97 -4.95
N PRO A 135 -6.54 23.03 -4.77
CA PRO A 135 -5.39 23.28 -5.63
C PRO A 135 -4.48 22.05 -5.77
N ALA A 136 -3.89 21.89 -6.95
CA ALA A 136 -2.97 20.80 -7.23
C ALA A 136 -1.79 20.79 -6.24
N LEU A 137 -1.29 19.59 -5.93
CA LEU A 137 -0.10 19.43 -5.11
C LEU A 137 1.12 19.97 -5.87
N GLU A 138 1.79 20.95 -5.30
CA GLU A 138 3.08 21.39 -5.78
C GLU A 138 4.16 20.45 -5.23
N TYR A 139 4.82 19.71 -6.13
CA TYR A 139 5.98 18.89 -5.78
C TYR A 139 7.00 18.95 -6.91
N THR A 140 8.28 18.74 -6.56
CA THR A 140 9.34 18.58 -7.54
C THR A 140 9.54 17.09 -7.81
N PRO A 141 9.30 16.60 -9.04
CA PRO A 141 9.60 15.22 -9.39
C PRO A 141 11.05 14.87 -9.08
N ALA A 142 11.26 13.67 -8.54
CA ALA A 142 12.61 13.20 -8.23
C ALA A 142 12.74 11.73 -8.58
N SER A 143 13.95 11.32 -8.98
CA SER A 143 14.25 9.91 -9.22
C SER A 143 14.20 9.13 -7.92
N ASN A 144 13.39 8.08 -7.88
CA ASN A 144 13.31 7.15 -6.75
C ASN A 144 14.69 6.55 -6.43
N THR A 145 15.45 6.13 -7.46
CA THR A 145 16.80 5.59 -7.28
C THR A 145 17.75 6.60 -6.64
N LEU A 146 17.76 7.85 -7.10
CA LEU A 146 18.61 8.88 -6.50
C LEU A 146 18.19 9.20 -5.07
N ARG A 147 16.89 9.19 -4.76
CA ARG A 147 16.38 9.38 -3.40
C ARG A 147 16.82 8.26 -2.47
N LEU A 148 16.77 7.01 -2.92
CA LEU A 148 17.25 5.85 -2.14
C LEU A 148 18.75 5.89 -1.90
N ILE A 149 19.55 6.22 -2.93
CA ILE A 149 21.00 6.39 -2.77
C ILE A 149 21.32 7.55 -1.83
N GLY A 150 20.60 8.68 -1.96
CA GLY A 150 20.77 9.83 -1.08
C GLY A 150 20.46 9.52 0.39
N ASP A 151 19.42 8.72 0.66
CA ASP A 151 19.07 8.24 2.01
C ASP A 151 20.20 7.38 2.61
N LEU A 152 20.81 6.49 1.81
CA LEU A 152 21.97 5.70 2.23
C LEU A 152 23.19 6.57 2.54
N VAL A 153 23.50 7.54 1.67
CA VAL A 153 24.64 8.46 1.89
C VAL A 153 24.41 9.27 3.17
N GLN A 154 23.21 9.81 3.35
CA GLN A 154 22.87 10.56 4.55
C GLN A 154 23.01 9.71 5.83
N ALA A 155 22.55 8.45 5.80
CA ALA A 155 22.70 7.52 6.93
C ALA A 155 24.18 7.25 7.25
N LEU A 156 25.03 7.08 6.23
CA LEU A 156 26.47 6.89 6.39
C LEU A 156 27.16 8.14 6.99
N ASP A 157 26.80 9.33 6.50
CA ASP A 157 27.42 10.58 6.94
C ASP A 157 27.03 10.97 8.36
N THR A 158 25.80 10.65 8.78
CA THR A 158 25.23 11.11 10.05
C THR A 158 25.13 10.03 11.13
N GLY A 159 25.22 8.76 10.76
CA GLY A 159 24.92 7.62 11.63
C GLY A 159 23.41 7.45 11.92
N ALA A 160 22.53 8.23 11.30
CA ALA A 160 21.09 8.05 11.40
C ALA A 160 20.62 6.77 10.68
N LEU A 161 19.42 6.31 11.00
CA LEU A 161 18.79 5.21 10.27
C LEU A 161 18.30 5.70 8.90
N THR A 162 18.38 4.82 7.92
CA THR A 162 17.66 4.99 6.64
C THR A 162 16.15 5.04 6.88
N ARG A 163 15.42 5.68 5.97
CA ARG A 163 13.95 5.67 5.97
C ARG A 163 13.38 4.29 5.64
N GLY A 164 14.11 3.51 4.85
CA GLY A 164 13.87 2.08 4.70
C GLY A 164 14.62 1.26 5.76
N GLY A 165 14.58 -0.06 5.66
CA GLY A 165 15.48 -0.92 6.44
C GLY A 165 14.92 -2.32 6.68
N VAL A 166 15.73 -3.16 7.35
CA VAL A 166 15.38 -4.57 7.58
C VAL A 166 14.09 -4.76 8.39
N ARG A 167 13.77 -3.81 9.28
CA ARG A 167 12.54 -3.87 10.09
C ARG A 167 11.29 -3.60 9.26
N VAL A 168 11.35 -2.59 8.39
CA VAL A 168 10.28 -2.26 7.43
C VAL A 168 10.12 -3.41 6.42
N ALA A 169 11.23 -3.88 5.84
CA ALA A 169 11.21 -5.03 4.94
C ALA A 169 10.60 -6.28 5.59
N ARG A 170 10.91 -6.55 6.86
CA ARG A 170 10.29 -7.63 7.63
C ARG A 170 8.79 -7.39 7.80
N ALA A 171 8.36 -6.22 8.25
CA ALA A 171 6.95 -5.91 8.46
C ALA A 171 6.12 -6.06 7.17
N ASN A 172 6.65 -5.61 6.03
CA ASN A 172 6.04 -5.82 4.71
C ASN A 172 5.98 -7.30 4.32
N THR A 173 7.04 -8.06 4.65
CA THR A 173 7.08 -9.50 4.40
C THR A 173 6.06 -10.26 5.25
N GLU A 174 5.82 -9.85 6.50
CA GLU A 174 4.77 -10.44 7.33
C GLU A 174 3.37 -10.20 6.76
N LEU A 175 3.12 -9.04 6.14
CA LEU A 175 1.86 -8.78 5.43
C LEU A 175 1.67 -9.74 4.25
N ILE A 176 2.73 -9.99 3.46
CA ILE A 176 2.71 -10.96 2.36
C ILE A 176 2.31 -12.35 2.88
N PHE A 177 2.96 -12.83 3.94
CA PHE A 177 2.60 -14.11 4.53
C PHE A 177 1.22 -14.10 5.17
N GLY A 178 0.79 -12.98 5.76
CA GLY A 178 -0.56 -12.81 6.31
C GLY A 178 -1.65 -13.02 5.25
N PHE A 179 -1.45 -12.56 4.01
CA PHE A 179 -2.38 -12.81 2.91
C PHE A 179 -2.45 -14.30 2.53
N ILE A 180 -1.29 -14.96 2.47
CA ILE A 180 -1.19 -16.39 2.14
C ILE A 180 -1.83 -17.24 3.25
N GLU A 181 -1.56 -16.92 4.50
CA GLU A 181 -2.11 -17.64 5.65
C GLU A 181 -3.62 -17.40 5.80
N SER A 182 -4.09 -16.17 5.56
CA SER A 182 -5.52 -15.88 5.45
C SER A 182 -6.18 -16.76 4.39
N HIS A 183 -5.58 -16.86 3.20
CA HIS A 183 -6.08 -17.72 2.13
C HIS A 183 -6.15 -19.19 2.57
N ARG A 184 -5.09 -19.74 3.18
CA ARG A 184 -5.08 -21.12 3.74
C ARG A 184 -6.18 -21.35 4.77
N ARG A 185 -6.61 -20.30 5.49
CA ARG A 185 -7.71 -20.33 6.46
C ARG A 185 -9.07 -19.97 5.85
N GLY A 186 -9.24 -20.12 4.53
CA GLY A 186 -10.50 -19.85 3.83
C GLY A 186 -10.85 -18.37 3.76
N GLY A 187 -9.83 -17.49 3.71
CA GLY A 187 -10.00 -16.04 3.69
C GLY A 187 -10.32 -15.44 5.06
N ALA A 188 -10.04 -16.16 6.16
CA ALA A 188 -10.23 -15.63 7.50
C ALA A 188 -9.19 -14.55 7.83
N ARG A 189 -9.61 -13.52 8.57
CA ARG A 189 -8.67 -12.54 9.13
C ARG A 189 -7.66 -13.24 10.04
N VAL A 190 -6.38 -12.94 9.84
CA VAL A 190 -5.26 -13.41 10.66
C VAL A 190 -4.63 -12.25 11.43
N SER A 191 -4.15 -12.53 12.63
CA SER A 191 -3.42 -11.57 13.46
C SER A 191 -1.96 -11.48 13.03
N LEU A 192 -1.36 -10.30 13.16
CA LEU A 192 0.05 -10.06 12.87
C LEU A 192 0.82 -9.61 14.12
N PRO A 193 2.10 -10.01 14.27
CA PRO A 193 2.84 -10.93 13.39
C PRO A 193 2.27 -12.36 13.46
N LEU A 194 2.46 -13.15 12.40
CA LEU A 194 2.03 -14.55 12.40
C LEU A 194 2.83 -15.35 13.44
N GLU A 195 2.13 -16.10 14.28
CA GLU A 195 2.73 -17.07 15.20
C GLU A 195 3.12 -18.34 14.43
N ASP A 196 4.31 -18.89 14.73
CA ASP A 196 4.83 -20.14 14.14
C ASP A 196 4.77 -20.21 12.59
N ASN A 197 5.10 -19.10 11.93
CA ASN A 197 5.09 -19.02 10.47
C ASN A 197 6.24 -19.84 9.84
N HIS A 198 5.88 -20.95 9.19
CA HIS A 198 6.82 -21.80 8.44
C HIS A 198 6.75 -21.60 6.92
N LEU A 199 5.91 -20.67 6.44
CA LEU A 199 5.73 -20.42 5.02
C LEU A 199 7.04 -19.97 4.35
N ARG A 200 7.33 -20.54 3.19
CA ARG A 200 8.51 -20.22 2.40
C ARG A 200 8.23 -20.23 0.91
N LEU A 201 8.69 -19.20 0.20
CA LEU A 201 8.69 -19.19 -1.25
C LEU A 201 9.84 -20.08 -1.76
N ILE A 202 9.51 -21.18 -2.44
CA ILE A 202 10.49 -22.06 -3.07
C ILE A 202 10.16 -22.20 -4.55
N ARG A 203 11.02 -21.62 -5.38
CA ARG A 203 10.93 -21.72 -6.85
C ARG A 203 11.68 -22.96 -7.35
N ARG A 204 11.09 -24.14 -7.16
CA ARG A 204 11.69 -25.43 -7.59
C ARG A 204 11.74 -25.61 -9.11
N THR A 205 10.86 -24.93 -9.82
CA THR A 205 10.54 -25.14 -11.24
C THR A 205 11.32 -24.24 -12.20
N ARG A 206 12.05 -23.23 -11.69
CA ARG A 206 12.76 -22.25 -12.53
C ARG A 206 14.26 -22.32 -12.29
N ALA A 207 15.02 -22.51 -13.37
CA ALA A 207 16.46 -22.29 -13.33
C ALA A 207 16.77 -20.82 -12.98
N PRO A 208 17.83 -20.55 -12.21
CA PRO A 208 18.32 -19.19 -12.01
C PRO A 208 18.53 -18.49 -13.36
N ARG A 209 18.18 -17.20 -13.44
CA ARG A 209 18.52 -16.40 -14.62
C ARG A 209 20.04 -16.25 -14.68
N ALA A 210 20.61 -16.55 -15.85
CA ALA A 210 22.03 -16.28 -16.09
C ALA A 210 22.27 -14.75 -16.08
N PRO A 211 23.40 -14.27 -15.53
CA PRO A 211 23.80 -12.87 -15.66
C PRO A 211 23.84 -12.49 -17.14
N GLN A 212 23.23 -11.35 -17.50
CA GLN A 212 23.31 -10.82 -18.88
C GLN A 212 24.67 -10.18 -19.18
N PHE A 213 25.47 -9.92 -18.15
CA PHE A 213 26.79 -9.33 -18.26
C PHE A 213 27.84 -10.35 -17.81
N ALA A 214 28.78 -10.66 -18.69
CA ALA A 214 30.00 -11.35 -18.29
C ALA A 214 30.87 -10.37 -17.50
N PRO A 215 31.49 -10.77 -16.39
CA PRO A 215 32.50 -9.94 -15.73
C PRO A 215 33.58 -9.61 -16.75
N ALA A 216 34.00 -8.35 -16.80
CA ALA A 216 35.14 -7.96 -17.63
C ALA A 216 36.34 -8.81 -17.20
N SER A 217 36.97 -9.49 -18.15
CA SER A 217 38.21 -10.23 -17.93
C SER A 217 39.24 -9.30 -17.29
N ALA A 218 39.75 -9.68 -16.11
CA ALA A 218 40.84 -8.97 -15.45
C ALA A 218 42.15 -9.07 -16.25
#